data_AF-K7GIB4-F1
#
_entry.id   AF-K7GIB4-F1
#
_cell.length_a   1.000
_cell.length_b   1.000
_cell.length_c   1.000
_cell.angle_alpha   90.00
_cell.angle_beta   90.00
_cell.angle_gamma   90.00
#
_symmetry.space_group_name_H-M   'P 1'
#
loop_
_entity.id
_entity.type
_entity.pdbx_description
1 polymer ?
#
loop_
_entity_poly.entity_id
_entity_poly.type
_entity_poly.pdbx_seq_one_letter_code
_entity_poly.pdbx_strand_id
1 'polypeptide(L)'
;QLFVAHDALQEKLQGALGPLRKQLEEARALTSKEKEKIREWQRKVQVKRETIAGEFNKLHTLLREEEQLLLQRLAEEERETLQRLQENVSKLSQESASLQQLIAEIEGKCQQQVAELLKDVKSMLSRSENMKLQEPEAVCTDLQHVYKICLDLREALNRFAGEWSPWDIELFGSGGSGQSLGPQDTRGPG
;
A
#
# COMPACT_ATOMS: atom_id res chain seq x y z
N GLN A 1 47.97 42.23 64.32
CA GLN A 1 48.32 41.18 63.33
C GLN A 1 47.07 40.52 62.73
N LEU A 2 46.09 40.07 63.54
CA LEU A 2 44.83 39.48 63.03
C LEU A 2 43.95 40.43 62.19
N PHE A 3 43.82 41.70 62.59
CA PHE A 3 43.03 42.71 61.83
C PHE A 3 43.63 42.99 60.43
N VAL A 4 44.95 43.11 60.33
CA VAL A 4 45.65 43.31 59.05
C VAL A 4 45.53 42.08 58.14
N ALA A 5 45.52 40.87 58.71
CA ALA A 5 45.30 39.64 57.95
C ALA A 5 43.85 39.50 57.46
N HIS A 6 42.88 39.95 58.25
CA HIS A 6 41.47 40.02 57.86
C HIS A 6 41.28 40.95 56.66
N ASP A 7 41.77 42.18 56.73
CA ASP A 7 41.58 43.18 55.66
C ASP A 7 42.27 42.76 54.35
N ALA A 8 43.48 42.19 54.44
CA ALA A 8 44.18 41.65 53.28
C ALA A 8 43.47 40.44 52.65
N LEU A 9 42.79 39.60 53.45
CA LEU A 9 41.98 38.50 52.95
C LEU A 9 40.68 39.01 52.31
N GLN A 10 40.06 40.02 52.91
CA GLN A 10 38.86 40.66 52.40
C GLN A 10 39.11 41.31 51.04
N GLU A 11 40.20 42.05 50.87
CA GLU A 11 40.57 42.63 49.57
C GLU A 11 40.83 41.57 48.49
N LYS A 12 41.50 40.46 48.85
CA LYS A 12 41.72 39.33 47.91
C LYS A 12 40.41 38.69 47.46
N LEU A 13 39.46 38.50 48.38
CA LEU A 13 38.13 37.97 48.07
C LEU A 13 37.35 38.93 47.19
N GLN A 14 37.37 40.23 47.50
CA GLN A 14 36.72 41.25 46.68
C GLN A 14 37.33 41.33 45.28
N GLY A 15 38.66 41.22 45.16
CA GLY A 15 39.37 41.17 43.88
C GLY A 15 39.00 39.95 43.02
N ALA A 16 38.73 38.79 43.65
CA ALA A 16 38.33 37.57 42.95
C ALA A 16 36.89 37.62 42.41
N LEU A 17 36.00 38.44 42.98
CA LEU A 17 34.60 38.54 42.54
C LEU A 17 34.45 39.06 41.10
N GLY A 18 35.31 39.98 40.67
CA GLY A 18 35.27 40.55 39.31
C GLY A 18 35.45 39.50 38.21
N PRO A 19 36.57 38.75 38.21
CA PRO A 19 36.80 37.65 37.27
C PRO A 19 35.72 36.57 37.33
N LEU A 20 35.27 36.18 38.53
CA LEU A 20 34.20 35.18 38.68
C LEU A 20 32.87 35.63 38.06
N ARG A 21 32.50 36.91 38.23
CA ARG A 21 31.30 37.48 37.58
C ARG A 21 31.44 37.47 36.06
N LYS A 22 32.63 37.79 35.52
CA LYS A 22 32.87 37.73 34.07
C LYS A 22 32.75 36.29 33.53
N GLN A 23 33.35 35.32 34.22
CA GLN A 23 33.24 33.90 33.88
C GLN A 23 31.78 33.41 33.93
N LEU A 24 30.99 33.87 34.91
CA LEU A 24 29.56 33.57 34.99
C LEU A 24 28.79 34.09 33.77
N GLU A 25 29.04 35.33 33.34
CA GLU A 25 28.40 35.89 32.15
C GLU A 25 28.84 35.17 30.86
N GLU A 26 30.12 34.82 30.73
CA GLU A 26 30.62 34.00 29.61
C GLU A 26 29.95 32.62 29.58
N ALA A 27 29.84 31.93 30.73
CA ALA A 27 29.17 30.64 30.84
C ALA A 27 27.68 30.73 30.49
N ARG A 28 26.99 31.81 30.89
CA ARG A 28 25.59 32.09 30.51
C ARG A 28 25.45 32.30 29.01
N ALA A 29 26.34 33.07 28.39
CA ALA A 29 26.33 33.30 26.95
C ALA A 29 26.57 32.01 26.16
N LEU A 30 27.56 31.21 26.55
CA LEU A 30 27.84 29.90 25.94
C LEU A 30 26.65 28.95 26.10
N THR A 31 26.04 28.91 27.29
CA THR A 31 24.84 28.10 27.54
C THR A 31 23.69 28.50 26.62
N SER A 32 23.47 29.80 26.42
CA SER A 32 22.43 30.31 25.51
C SER A 32 22.71 29.88 24.06
N LYS A 33 23.97 29.98 23.62
CA LYS A 33 24.41 29.57 22.29
C LYS A 33 24.21 28.07 22.05
N GLU A 34 24.52 27.22 23.02
CA GLU A 34 24.28 25.77 22.92
C GLU A 34 22.78 25.44 22.90
N LYS A 35 21.96 26.14 23.70
CA LYS A 35 20.49 25.99 23.63
C LYS A 35 19.92 26.35 22.27
N GLU A 36 20.47 27.38 21.61
CA GLU A 36 20.07 27.74 20.25
C GLU A 36 20.43 26.65 19.24
N LYS A 37 21.65 26.10 19.32
CA LYS A 37 22.08 24.98 18.47
C LYS A 37 21.17 23.75 18.64
N ILE A 38 20.78 23.44 19.88
CA ILE A 38 19.85 22.34 20.15
C ILE A 38 18.51 22.57 19.46
N ARG A 39 17.93 23.78 19.58
CA ARG A 39 16.66 24.12 18.93
C ARG A 39 16.74 24.03 17.41
N GLU A 40 17.80 24.57 16.82
CA GLU A 40 18.03 24.51 15.38
C GLU A 40 18.21 23.07 14.89
N TRP A 41 18.94 22.24 15.64
CA TRP A 41 19.09 20.82 15.33
C TRP A 41 17.76 20.07 15.40
N GLN A 42 16.97 20.27 16.46
CA GLN A 42 15.65 19.67 16.60
C GLN A 42 14.72 20.07 15.44
N ARG A 43 14.76 21.33 15.01
CA ARG A 43 14.01 21.82 13.85
C ARG A 43 14.43 21.07 12.57
N LYS A 44 15.74 20.91 12.32
CA LYS A 44 16.24 20.15 11.16
C LYS A 44 15.78 18.70 11.18
N VAL A 45 15.87 18.03 12.33
CA VAL A 45 15.41 16.64 12.49
C VAL A 45 13.90 16.54 12.24
N GLN A 46 13.11 17.48 12.74
CA GLN A 46 11.66 17.48 12.54
C GLN A 46 11.29 17.62 11.06
N VAL A 47 11.93 18.55 10.34
CA VAL A 47 11.73 18.69 8.89
C VAL A 47 12.06 17.39 8.16
N LYS A 48 13.17 16.73 8.51
CA LYS A 48 13.55 15.44 7.89
C LYS A 48 12.55 14.32 8.20
N ARG A 49 11.99 14.26 9.42
CA ARG A 49 10.92 13.31 9.77
C ARG A 49 9.69 13.52 8.90
N GLU A 50 9.27 14.77 8.73
CA GLU A 50 8.12 15.14 7.90
C GLU A 50 8.36 14.80 6.42
N THR A 51 9.56 15.08 5.89
CA THR A 51 9.94 14.70 4.52
C THR A 51 9.87 13.19 4.34
N ILE A 52 10.47 12.40 5.23
CA ILE A 52 10.44 10.93 5.15
C ILE A 52 8.98 10.45 5.17
N ALA A 53 8.17 10.93 6.11
CA ALA A 53 6.76 10.55 6.17
C ALA A 53 5.99 10.93 4.89
N GLY A 54 6.29 12.10 4.32
CA GLY A 54 5.70 12.58 3.07
C GLY A 54 6.01 11.68 1.87
N GLU A 55 7.28 11.29 1.68
CA GLU A 55 7.68 10.43 0.56
C GLU A 55 7.06 9.04 0.65
N PHE A 56 7.01 8.45 1.84
CA PHE A 56 6.33 7.16 2.04
C PHE A 56 4.83 7.27 1.80
N ASN A 57 4.19 8.36 2.22
CA ASN A 57 2.76 8.58 1.94
C ASN A 57 2.47 8.68 0.44
N LYS A 58 3.33 9.35 -0.35
CA LYS A 58 3.21 9.38 -1.81
C LYS A 58 3.30 7.97 -2.40
N LEU A 59 4.28 7.17 -1.96
CA LEU A 59 4.44 5.80 -2.42
C LEU A 59 3.22 4.94 -2.08
N HIS A 60 2.70 5.05 -0.86
CA HIS A 60 1.49 4.34 -0.45
C HIS A 60 0.27 4.72 -1.31
N THR A 61 0.16 5.99 -1.72
CA THR A 61 -0.91 6.42 -2.63
C THR A 61 -0.75 5.79 -4.02
N LEU A 62 0.44 5.82 -4.60
CA LEU A 62 0.70 5.20 -5.90
C LEU A 62 0.39 3.69 -5.89
N LEU A 63 0.77 2.99 -4.81
CA LEU A 63 0.48 1.57 -4.66
C LEU A 63 -1.02 1.29 -4.59
N ARG A 64 -1.79 2.11 -3.87
CA ARG A 64 -3.26 1.99 -3.81
C ARG A 64 -3.91 2.23 -5.17
N GLU A 65 -3.42 3.23 -5.91
CA GLU A 65 -3.93 3.54 -7.26
C GLU A 65 -3.66 2.39 -8.23
N GLU A 66 -2.46 1.82 -8.21
CA GLU A 66 -2.09 0.66 -9.03
C GLU A 66 -2.93 -0.58 -8.67
N GLU A 67 -3.12 -0.86 -7.38
CA GLU A 67 -3.99 -1.95 -6.92
C GLU A 67 -5.42 -1.77 -7.42
N GLN A 68 -6.00 -0.57 -7.26
CA GLN A 68 -7.35 -0.27 -7.72
C GLN A 68 -7.48 -0.44 -9.23
N LEU A 69 -6.48 -0.01 -10.00
CA LEU A 69 -6.47 -0.15 -11.46
C LEU A 69 -6.42 -1.63 -11.89
N LEU A 70 -5.61 -2.45 -11.22
CA LEU A 70 -5.56 -3.90 -11.49
C LEU A 70 -6.88 -4.58 -11.17
N LEU A 71 -7.51 -4.23 -10.05
CA LEU A 71 -8.83 -4.75 -9.66
C LEU A 71 -9.93 -4.34 -10.63
N GLN A 72 -9.90 -3.10 -11.13
CA GLN A 72 -10.85 -2.63 -12.15
C GLN A 72 -10.73 -3.41 -13.46
N ARG A 73 -9.50 -3.70 -13.91
CA ARG A 73 -9.27 -4.54 -15.10
C ARG A 73 -9.81 -5.95 -14.91
N LEU A 74 -9.60 -6.55 -13.73
CA LEU A 74 -10.13 -7.87 -13.41
C LEU A 74 -11.66 -7.88 -13.38
N ALA A 75 -12.28 -6.88 -12.76
CA ALA A 75 -13.73 -6.77 -12.70
C ALA A 75 -14.35 -6.60 -14.10
N GLU A 76 -13.67 -5.87 -15.00
CA GLU A 76 -14.12 -5.73 -16.39
C GLU A 76 -14.03 -7.06 -17.15
N GLU A 77 -12.92 -7.78 -17.02
CA GLU A 77 -12.76 -9.11 -17.62
C GLU A 77 -13.80 -10.12 -17.11
N GLU A 78 -14.05 -10.12 -15.80
CA GLU A 78 -15.12 -10.93 -15.19
C GLU A 78 -16.48 -10.56 -15.78
N ARG A 79 -16.81 -9.26 -15.84
CA ARG A 79 -18.09 -8.75 -16.36
C ARG A 79 -18.32 -9.20 -17.81
N GLU A 80 -17.34 -9.01 -18.68
CA GLU A 80 -17.48 -9.39 -20.09
C GLU A 80 -17.64 -10.90 -20.26
N THR A 81 -16.88 -11.70 -19.50
CA THR A 81 -16.94 -13.16 -19.56
C THR A 81 -18.30 -13.68 -19.06
N LEU A 82 -18.77 -13.17 -17.92
CA LEU A 82 -20.07 -13.52 -17.37
C LEU A 82 -21.22 -13.12 -18.29
N GLN A 83 -21.14 -11.95 -18.93
CA GLN A 83 -22.16 -11.52 -19.88
C GLN A 83 -22.32 -12.52 -21.03
N ARG A 84 -21.21 -12.91 -21.69
CA ARG A 84 -21.25 -13.88 -22.79
C ARG A 84 -21.79 -15.24 -22.33
N LEU A 85 -21.39 -15.71 -21.15
CA LEU A 85 -21.90 -16.95 -20.58
C LEU A 85 -23.40 -16.88 -20.25
N GLN A 86 -23.89 -15.76 -19.73
CA GLN A 86 -25.32 -15.56 -19.44
C GLN A 86 -26.16 -15.50 -20.71
N GLU A 87 -25.65 -14.90 -21.79
CA GLU A 87 -26.28 -14.92 -23.10
C GLU A 87 -26.39 -16.35 -23.65
N ASN A 88 -25.33 -17.16 -23.51
CA ASN A 88 -25.35 -18.58 -23.87
C ASN A 88 -26.41 -19.37 -23.07
N VAL A 89 -26.47 -19.18 -21.75
CA VAL A 89 -27.48 -19.81 -20.89
C VAL A 89 -28.90 -19.40 -21.31
N SER A 90 -29.11 -18.13 -21.66
CA SER A 90 -30.42 -17.62 -22.07
C SER A 90 -30.89 -18.24 -23.39
N LYS A 91 -29.99 -18.33 -24.38
CA LYS A 91 -30.26 -19.00 -25.67
C LYS A 91 -30.63 -20.47 -25.48
N LEU A 92 -29.80 -21.21 -24.74
CA LEU A 92 -30.07 -22.63 -24.45
C LEU A 92 -31.37 -22.83 -23.67
N SER A 93 -31.71 -21.93 -22.75
CA SER A 93 -32.98 -22.00 -22.01
C SER A 93 -34.18 -21.81 -22.95
N GLN A 94 -34.10 -20.91 -23.92
CA GLN A 94 -35.14 -20.71 -24.92
C GLN A 94 -35.28 -21.92 -25.87
N GLU A 95 -34.15 -22.51 -26.30
CA GLU A 95 -34.15 -23.74 -27.10
C GLU A 95 -34.75 -24.90 -26.30
N SER A 96 -34.37 -25.05 -25.03
CA SER A 96 -34.91 -26.07 -24.13
C SER A 96 -36.43 -25.93 -23.96
N ALA A 97 -36.94 -24.72 -23.74
CA ALA A 97 -38.38 -24.46 -23.64
C ALA A 97 -39.12 -24.80 -24.95
N SER A 98 -38.52 -24.45 -26.10
CA SER A 98 -39.08 -24.76 -27.42
C SER A 98 -39.13 -26.27 -27.67
N LEU A 99 -38.09 -27.01 -27.25
CA LEU A 99 -38.06 -28.47 -27.31
C LEU A 99 -39.11 -29.09 -26.38
N GLN A 100 -39.22 -28.63 -25.13
CA GLN A 100 -40.24 -29.09 -24.18
C GLN A 100 -41.65 -28.91 -24.74
N GLN A 101 -41.94 -27.75 -25.34
CA GLN A 101 -43.22 -27.49 -25.96
C GLN A 101 -43.48 -28.45 -27.13
N LEU A 102 -42.49 -28.64 -28.02
CA LEU A 102 -42.63 -29.55 -29.16
C LEU A 102 -42.85 -31.00 -28.72
N ILE A 103 -42.14 -31.44 -27.67
CA ILE A 103 -42.33 -32.78 -27.08
C ILE A 103 -43.76 -32.91 -26.56
N ALA A 104 -44.25 -31.96 -25.76
CA ALA A 104 -45.60 -31.99 -25.21
C ALA A 104 -46.69 -31.98 -26.32
N GLU A 105 -46.48 -31.20 -27.39
CA GLU A 105 -47.38 -31.19 -28.55
C GLU A 105 -47.43 -32.55 -29.27
N ILE A 106 -46.28 -33.21 -29.44
CA ILE A 106 -46.20 -34.54 -30.05
C ILE A 106 -46.83 -35.60 -29.14
N GLU A 107 -46.50 -35.60 -27.85
CA GLU A 107 -47.07 -36.51 -26.86
C GLU A 107 -48.60 -36.40 -26.80
N GLY A 108 -49.13 -35.18 -26.77
CA GLY A 108 -50.57 -34.92 -26.78
C GLY A 108 -51.23 -35.40 -28.08
N LYS A 109 -50.57 -35.22 -29.24
CA LYS A 109 -51.08 -35.69 -30.52
C LYS A 109 -51.10 -37.22 -30.62
N CYS A 110 -50.09 -37.90 -30.09
CA CYS A 110 -50.02 -39.36 -30.05
C CYS A 110 -51.17 -40.01 -29.25
N GLN A 111 -51.82 -39.27 -28.36
CA GLN A 111 -52.96 -39.76 -27.58
C GLN A 111 -54.33 -39.58 -28.29
N GLN A 112 -54.36 -38.89 -29.43
CA GLN A 112 -55.60 -38.62 -30.17
C GLN A 112 -56.10 -39.82 -30.99
N GLN A 113 -57.39 -39.82 -31.34
CA GLN A 113 -57.97 -40.83 -32.23
C GLN A 113 -57.39 -40.72 -33.65
N VAL A 114 -57.39 -41.84 -34.40
CA VAL A 114 -56.74 -41.97 -35.72
C VAL A 114 -57.10 -40.83 -36.69
N ALA A 115 -58.37 -40.43 -36.77
CA ALA A 115 -58.81 -39.38 -37.68
C ALA A 115 -58.23 -37.99 -37.33
N GLU A 116 -58.08 -37.68 -36.04
CA GLU A 116 -57.49 -36.41 -35.57
C GLU A 116 -55.96 -36.44 -35.64
N LEU A 117 -55.34 -37.59 -35.33
CA LEU A 117 -53.90 -37.80 -35.43
C LEU A 117 -53.37 -37.53 -36.85
N LEU A 118 -54.11 -37.95 -37.87
CA LEU A 118 -53.72 -37.78 -39.28
C LEU A 118 -53.75 -36.32 -39.75
N LYS A 119 -54.49 -35.43 -39.08
CA LYS A 119 -54.49 -33.99 -39.41
C LYS A 119 -53.16 -33.39 -39.01
N ASP A 120 -52.54 -32.60 -39.89
CA ASP A 120 -51.31 -31.83 -39.62
C ASP A 120 -50.11 -32.67 -39.10
N VAL A 121 -50.10 -34.00 -39.30
CA VAL A 121 -49.01 -34.85 -38.79
C VAL A 121 -47.71 -34.60 -39.55
N LYS A 122 -47.83 -34.33 -40.85
CA LYS A 122 -46.69 -34.08 -41.74
C LYS A 122 -45.96 -32.79 -41.37
N SER A 123 -46.69 -31.71 -41.09
CA SER A 123 -46.09 -30.43 -40.66
C SER A 123 -45.42 -30.55 -39.30
N MET A 124 -46.03 -31.26 -38.36
CA MET A 124 -45.44 -31.51 -37.05
C MET A 124 -44.15 -32.33 -37.15
N LEU A 125 -44.14 -33.40 -37.95
CA LEU A 125 -42.96 -34.23 -38.18
C LEU A 125 -41.84 -33.42 -38.85
N SER A 126 -42.17 -32.64 -39.89
CA SER A 126 -41.20 -31.75 -40.53
C SER A 126 -40.63 -30.73 -39.54
N ARG A 127 -41.42 -30.18 -38.61
CA ARG A 127 -40.90 -29.27 -37.58
C ARG A 127 -39.96 -30.00 -36.61
N SER A 128 -40.26 -31.24 -36.22
CA SER A 128 -39.37 -32.05 -35.37
C SER A 128 -38.05 -32.44 -36.03
N GLU A 129 -38.07 -32.79 -37.31
CA GLU A 129 -36.87 -33.15 -38.06
C GLU A 129 -35.95 -31.95 -38.30
N ASN A 130 -36.53 -30.76 -38.42
CA ASN A 130 -35.80 -29.51 -38.62
C ASN A 130 -35.33 -28.84 -37.31
N MET A 131 -35.83 -29.29 -36.16
CA MET A 131 -35.42 -28.77 -34.86
C MET A 131 -34.01 -29.26 -34.54
N LYS A 132 -33.05 -28.33 -34.43
CA LYS A 132 -31.66 -28.63 -34.09
C LYS A 132 -31.22 -27.73 -32.96
N LEU A 133 -30.57 -28.33 -31.97
CA LEU A 133 -29.89 -27.60 -30.90
C LEU A 133 -28.74 -26.79 -31.52
N GLN A 134 -28.64 -25.51 -31.18
CA GLN A 134 -27.47 -24.72 -31.57
C GLN A 134 -26.43 -24.77 -30.47
N GLU A 135 -25.18 -25.03 -30.87
CA GLU A 135 -24.09 -24.95 -29.91
C GLU A 135 -23.88 -23.48 -29.50
N PRO A 136 -23.76 -23.21 -28.19
CA PRO A 136 -23.49 -21.86 -27.70
C PRO A 136 -22.10 -21.38 -28.15
N GLU A 137 -21.88 -20.07 -28.09
CA GLU A 137 -20.57 -19.48 -28.39
C GLU A 137 -19.50 -20.05 -27.44
N ALA A 138 -18.34 -20.42 -27.97
CA ALA A 138 -17.22 -20.86 -27.16
C ALA A 138 -16.62 -19.67 -26.40
N VAL A 139 -16.82 -19.64 -25.08
CA VAL A 139 -16.27 -18.60 -24.19
C VAL A 139 -15.07 -19.17 -23.44
N CYS A 140 -13.90 -18.53 -23.59
CA CYS A 140 -12.74 -18.84 -22.78
C CYS A 140 -13.00 -18.41 -21.33
N THR A 141 -12.70 -19.30 -20.37
CA THR A 141 -12.88 -19.03 -18.93
C THR A 141 -11.55 -18.84 -18.19
N ASP A 142 -10.43 -18.95 -18.92
CA ASP A 142 -9.10 -18.64 -18.39
C ASP A 142 -8.91 -17.12 -18.35
N LEU A 143 -8.30 -16.63 -17.27
CA LEU A 143 -7.92 -15.23 -17.15
C LEU A 143 -6.83 -14.90 -18.18
N GLN A 144 -7.15 -14.00 -19.10
CA GLN A 144 -6.32 -13.62 -20.24
C GLN A 144 -5.17 -12.69 -19.84
N HIS A 145 -5.36 -11.90 -18.78
CA HIS A 145 -4.37 -10.90 -18.37
C HIS A 145 -3.48 -11.38 -17.22
N VAL A 146 -2.18 -11.11 -17.36
CA VAL A 146 -1.22 -11.29 -16.28
C VAL A 146 -1.23 -10.03 -15.40
N TYR A 147 -1.83 -10.11 -14.22
CA TYR A 147 -1.90 -9.03 -13.24
C TYR A 147 -0.57 -8.87 -12.50
N LYS A 148 0.36 -8.14 -13.10
CA LYS A 148 1.65 -7.78 -12.50
C LYS A 148 1.66 -6.31 -12.12
N ILE A 149 2.19 -6.02 -10.94
CA ILE A 149 2.53 -4.65 -10.52
C ILE A 149 3.64 -4.18 -11.46
N CYS A 150 3.35 -3.19 -12.32
CA CYS A 150 4.32 -2.64 -13.28
C CYS A 150 5.11 -1.46 -12.69
N LEU A 151 4.89 -1.14 -11.41
CA LEU A 151 5.63 -0.11 -10.71
C LEU A 151 7.08 -0.56 -10.52
N ASP A 152 8.00 0.04 -11.27
CA ASP A 152 9.41 0.04 -10.88
C ASP A 152 9.54 0.92 -9.64
N LEU A 153 9.40 0.28 -8.48
CA LEU A 153 9.57 0.88 -7.16
C LEU A 153 10.92 1.58 -7.02
N ARG A 154 11.97 1.09 -7.70
CA ARG A 154 13.30 1.72 -7.67
C ARG A 154 13.30 3.00 -8.48
N GLU A 155 12.68 3.03 -9.66
CA GLU A 155 12.56 4.26 -10.45
C GLU A 155 11.63 5.29 -9.80
N ALA A 156 10.52 4.83 -9.19
CA ALA A 156 9.63 5.67 -8.39
C ALA A 156 10.40 6.29 -7.21
N LEU A 157 11.14 5.48 -6.44
CA LEU A 157 11.97 5.97 -5.34
C LEU A 157 13.08 6.91 -5.82
N ASN A 158 13.71 6.65 -6.97
CA ASN A 158 14.77 7.50 -7.53
C ASN A 158 14.26 8.89 -7.97
N ARG A 159 13.00 9.00 -8.44
CA ARG A 159 12.37 10.31 -8.70
C ARG A 159 12.19 11.15 -7.43
N PHE A 160 11.99 10.50 -6.30
CA PHE A 160 11.84 11.16 -5.00
C PHE A 160 13.18 11.31 -4.24
N ALA A 161 14.20 10.52 -4.60
CA ALA A 161 15.55 10.59 -4.04
C ALA A 161 16.36 11.79 -4.55
N GLY A 162 15.93 12.45 -5.64
CA GLY A 162 16.60 13.61 -6.22
C GLY A 162 16.68 14.85 -5.31
N GLU A 163 16.00 14.85 -4.16
CA GLU A 163 16.01 15.94 -3.18
C GLU A 163 16.95 15.70 -1.98
N TRP A 164 17.64 14.56 -1.95
CA TRP A 164 18.51 14.20 -0.83
C TRP A 164 19.89 14.81 -1.04
N SER A 165 20.30 15.67 -0.10
CA SER A 165 21.60 16.32 -0.15
C SER A 165 22.71 15.32 0.14
N PRO A 166 23.95 15.48 -0.39
CA PRO A 166 25.10 14.67 0.00
C PRO A 166 25.32 14.56 1.53
N TRP A 167 24.91 15.57 2.31
CA TRP A 167 24.96 15.54 3.78
C TRP A 167 23.94 14.58 4.43
N ASP A 168 22.89 14.19 3.70
CA ASP A 168 21.88 13.22 4.17
C ASP A 168 22.40 11.76 4.10
N ILE A 169 23.41 11.50 3.26
CA ILE A 169 24.00 10.17 3.06
C ILE A 169 25.03 9.84 4.16
N GLU A 170 25.78 10.84 4.64
CA GLU A 170 26.80 10.66 5.68
C GLU A 170 26.23 10.20 7.03
N LEU A 171 24.95 10.48 7.31
CA LEU A 171 24.30 10.10 8.57
C LEU A 171 23.98 8.60 8.66
N PHE A 172 23.86 7.90 7.52
CA PHE A 172 23.62 6.45 7.46
C PHE A 172 24.92 5.63 7.40
N GLY A 173 26.08 6.28 7.15
CA GLY A 173 27.31 5.62 6.73
C GLY A 173 28.47 5.53 7.74
N SER A 174 28.31 5.92 9.01
CA SER A 174 29.41 5.80 9.99
C SER A 174 28.93 5.53 11.41
N GLY A 175 28.40 4.33 11.62
CA GLY A 175 28.40 3.67 12.93
C GLY A 175 29.73 2.95 13.13
N GLY A 176 30.55 3.38 14.09
CA GLY A 176 31.78 2.64 14.41
C GLY A 176 32.74 3.32 15.38
N SER A 177 32.34 3.52 16.64
CA SER A 177 33.18 3.29 17.85
C SER A 177 32.55 3.94 19.10
N GLY A 178 31.42 3.40 19.54
CA GLY A 178 31.01 3.55 20.93
C GLY A 178 31.78 2.54 21.78
N GLN A 179 32.83 2.95 22.47
CA GLN A 179 33.33 2.18 23.61
C GLN A 179 32.28 2.24 24.73
N SER A 180 31.61 1.12 24.94
CA SER A 180 30.80 0.87 26.12
C SER A 180 31.73 0.54 27.28
N LEU A 181 31.71 1.37 28.33
CA LEU A 181 32.21 0.99 29.65
C LEU A 181 31.02 1.01 30.62
N GLY A 182 30.40 -0.15 30.75
CA GLY A 182 29.56 -0.51 31.91
C GLY A 182 30.36 -1.31 32.93
N PRO A 183 29.97 -1.30 34.22
CA PRO A 183 30.82 -1.67 35.34
C PRO A 183 31.01 -3.18 35.46
N GLN A 184 32.25 -3.63 35.64
CA GLN A 184 32.53 -4.99 36.11
C GLN A 184 32.64 -4.99 37.63
N ASP A 185 31.55 -5.45 38.23
CA ASP A 185 31.49 -6.01 39.56
C ASP A 185 32.36 -7.28 39.58
N THR A 186 33.43 -7.31 40.39
CA THR A 186 34.21 -8.53 40.65
C THR A 186 34.29 -8.77 42.15
N ARG A 187 33.55 -9.82 42.53
CA ARG A 187 33.61 -10.58 43.77
C ARG A 187 35.07 -11.01 44.03
N GLY A 188 35.50 -11.01 45.30
CA GLY A 188 36.82 -11.49 45.77
C GLY A 188 37.13 -12.97 45.45
N PRO A 189 38.27 -13.54 45.91
CA PRO A 189 38.52 -13.73 47.35
C PRO A 189 40.01 -13.60 47.80
N GLY A 190 40.22 -13.52 49.12
CA GLY A 190 41.53 -13.58 49.78
C GLY A 190 41.50 -12.93 51.15
#